data_AF-A0A0F9DCR9-F1
#
_entry.id   AF-A0A0F9DCR9-F1
#
_cell.length_a   1.000
_cell.length_b   1.000
_cell.length_c   1.000
_cell.angle_alpha   90.00
_cell.angle_beta   90.00
_cell.angle_gamma   90.00
#
_symmetry.space_group_name_H-M   'P 1'
#
loop_
_entity.id
_entity.type
_entity.pdbx_description
1 polymer ?
#
loop_
_entity_poly.entity_id
_entity_poly.type
_entity_poly.pdbx_seq_one_letter_code
_entity_poly.pdbx_strand_id
1 'polypeptide(L)' 'DERKRGIDAGFVWMRFADLVAVYIDLGESAGMKEGEAWALMLGIPVVRRVLIDRQEA' A
#
# COMPACT_ATOMS: atom_id res chain seq x y z
N ASP A 1 -18.27 9.60 6.97
CA ASP A 1 -17.14 9.13 7.80
C ASP A 1 -15.82 9.73 7.38
N GLU A 2 -15.08 10.26 8.36
CA GLU A 2 -13.76 10.86 8.21
C GLU A 2 -12.71 9.89 7.67
N ARG A 3 -12.81 8.61 8.08
CA ARG A 3 -11.92 7.53 7.62
C ARG A 3 -11.89 7.40 6.10
N LYS A 4 -13.06 7.33 5.46
CA LYS A 4 -13.14 7.18 3.99
C LYS A 4 -12.52 8.38 3.28
N ARG A 5 -12.80 9.60 3.75
CA ARG A 5 -12.21 10.82 3.18
C ARG A 5 -10.69 10.83 3.29
N GLY A 6 -10.14 10.36 4.41
CA GLY A 6 -8.69 10.22 4.58
C GLY A 6 -8.07 9.26 3.57
N ILE A 7 -8.70 8.11 3.35
CA ILE A 7 -8.25 7.11 2.36
C ILE A 7 -8.33 7.67 0.94
N ASP A 8 -9.47 8.25 0.56
CA ASP A 8 -9.68 8.82 -0.77
C ASP A 8 -8.66 9.94 -1.07
N ALA A 9 -8.34 10.78 -0.08
CA ALA A 9 -7.29 11.79 -0.19
C ALA A 9 -5.91 11.15 -0.39
N GLY A 10 -5.59 10.07 0.33
CA GLY A 10 -4.35 9.32 0.12
C GLY A 10 -4.20 8.79 -1.31
N PHE A 11 -5.26 8.25 -1.91
CA PHE A 11 -5.27 7.81 -3.31
C PHE A 11 -5.04 8.95 -4.30
N VAL A 12 -5.57 10.15 -4.01
CA VAL A 12 -5.31 11.34 -4.83
C VAL A 12 -3.82 11.70 -4.85
N TRP A 13 -3.13 11.59 -3.71
CA TRP A 13 -1.70 11.86 -3.60
C TRP A 13 -0.82 10.80 -4.25
N MET A 14 -1.28 9.55 -4.34
CA MET A 14 -0.54 8.42 -4.92
C MET A 14 -0.03 8.68 -6.34
N ARG A 15 -0.75 9.46 -7.16
CA ARG A 15 -0.35 9.79 -8.54
C ARG A 15 0.98 10.56 -8.65
N PHE A 16 1.44 11.14 -7.54
CA PHE A 16 2.69 11.90 -7.46
C PHE A 16 3.81 11.10 -6.79
N ALA A 17 3.54 9.86 -6.37
CA ALA A 17 4.54 9.01 -5.73
C ALA A 17 5.37 8.28 -6.79
N ASP A 18 6.68 8.15 -6.54
CA ASP A 18 7.56 7.34 -7.39
C ASP A 18 7.37 5.83 -7.15
N LEU A 19 6.80 5.45 -6.00
CA LEU A 19 6.71 4.07 -5.53
C LEU A 19 5.61 3.91 -4.48
N VAL A 20 4.93 2.76 -4.47
CA VAL A 20 4.11 2.27 -3.35
C VAL A 20 4.79 1.09 -2.68
N ALA A 21 5.08 1.21 -1.38
CA ALA A 21 5.64 0.14 -0.57
C ALA A 21 4.57 -0.45 0.37
N VAL A 22 4.37 -1.78 0.29
CA VAL A 22 3.41 -2.51 1.12
C VAL A 22 4.16 -3.43 2.06
N TYR A 23 4.03 -3.20 3.37
CA TYR A 23 4.61 -4.07 4.38
C TYR A 23 3.67 -5.23 4.69
N ILE A 24 4.15 -6.45 4.53
CA ILE A 24 3.32 -7.67 4.57
C ILE A 24 3.62 -8.58 5.76
N ASP A 25 4.40 -8.10 6.74
CA ASP A 25 4.83 -8.84 7.93
C ASP A 25 3.70 -9.53 8.71
N LEU A 26 2.52 -8.89 8.72
CA LEU A 26 1.32 -9.32 9.43
C LEU A 26 0.18 -9.71 8.47
N GLY A 27 0.51 -9.93 7.18
CA GLY A 27 -0.45 -10.17 6.11
C GLY A 27 -1.02 -8.88 5.49
N GLU A 28 -1.84 -9.06 4.45
CA GLU A 28 -2.43 -7.96 3.66
C GLU A 28 -3.93 -7.82 3.98
N SER A 29 -4.36 -6.60 4.31
CA SER A 29 -5.79 -6.29 4.45
C SER A 29 -6.45 -6.03 3.09
N ALA A 30 -7.78 -6.07 3.03
CA ALA A 30 -8.53 -5.72 1.82
C ALA A 30 -8.23 -4.29 1.33
N GLY A 31 -8.08 -3.33 2.25
CA GLY A 31 -7.73 -1.94 1.90
C GLY A 31 -6.31 -1.80 1.35
N MET A 32 -5.37 -2.66 1.76
CA MET A 32 -4.02 -2.68 1.19
C MET A 32 -4.07 -3.15 -0.27
N LYS A 33 -4.83 -4.23 -0.53
CA LYS A 33 -5.03 -4.75 -1.89
C LYS A 33 -5.70 -3.73 -2.81
N GLU A 34 -6.66 -2.97 -2.28
CA GLU A 34 -7.27 -1.86 -3.02
C GLU A 34 -6.22 -0.78 -3.36
N GLY A 35 -5.36 -0.40 -2.41
CA GLY A 35 -4.26 0.52 -2.66
C GLY A 35 -3.26 0.04 -3.71
N GLU A 36 -2.93 -1.26 -3.71
CA GLU A 36 -2.08 -1.87 -4.76
C GLU A 36 -2.75 -1.81 -6.14
N ALA A 37 -4.06 -2.07 -6.22
CA ALA A 37 -4.80 -1.98 -7.48
C ALA A 37 -4.83 -0.55 -8.03
N TRP A 38 -4.99 0.45 -7.15
CA TRP A 38 -4.87 1.86 -7.52
C TRP A 38 -3.48 2.21 -8.05
N ALA A 39 -2.43 1.76 -7.37
CA ALA A 39 -1.05 1.99 -7.80
C ALA A 39 -0.78 1.39 -9.19
N LEU A 40 -1.25 0.16 -9.41
CA LEU A 40 -1.15 -0.52 -10.70
C LEU A 40 -1.88 0.25 -11.81
N MET A 41 -3.09 0.74 -11.54
CA MET A 41 -3.86 1.53 -12.51
C MET A 41 -3.18 2.87 -12.86
N LEU A 42 -2.44 3.45 -11.91
CA LEU A 42 -1.66 4.67 -12.11
C LEU A 42 -0.27 4.41 -12.74
N GLY A 43 0.10 3.14 -12.95
CA GLY A 43 1.43 2.78 -13.46
C GLY A 43 2.56 3.00 -12.44
N ILE A 44 2.23 3.13 -11.15
CA ILE A 44 3.21 3.32 -10.08
C ILE A 44 3.74 1.95 -9.64
N PRO A 45 5.08 1.75 -9.56
CA PRO A 45 5.65 0.50 -9.08
C PRO A 45 5.18 0.16 -7.66
N VAL A 46 4.91 -1.12 -7.41
CA VAL A 46 4.55 -1.65 -6.08
C VAL A 46 5.64 -2.58 -5.60
N VAL A 47 6.17 -2.34 -4.40
CA VAL A 47 7.13 -3.25 -3.74
C VAL A 47 6.58 -3.80 -2.44
N ARG A 48 6.69 -5.11 -2.27
CA ARG A 48 6.41 -5.77 -0.99
C ARG A 48 7.65 -5.71 -0.11
N ARG A 49 7.46 -5.40 1.17
CA ARG A 49 8.52 -5.32 2.18
C ARG A 49 8.13 -6.13 3.41
N VAL A 50 9.15 -6.59 4.12
CA VAL A 50 9.05 -7.29 5.40
C VAL A 50 10.06 -6.59 6.32
N LEU A 51 9.60 -6.08 7.45
CA LEU A 51 10.41 -5.46 8.51
C LEU A 51 11.07 -6.50 9.43
N ILE A 52 10.39 -7.61 9.67
CA ILE A 52 10.91 -8.68 10.54
C ILE A 52 11.56 -9.73 9.64
N ASP A 53 12.90 -9.76 9.63
CA ASP A 53 13.58 -10.95 9.15
C ASP A 53 13.24 -12.09 10.11
N ARG A 54 12.29 -12.95 9.74
CA ARG A 54 12.04 -14.20 10.47
C ARG A 54 13.14 -15.22 10.14
N GLN A 55 14.40 -14.81 10.26
CA GLN A 55 15.47 -15.73 10.58
C GLN A 55 15.41 -15.94 12.09
N GLU A 56 15.33 -17.20 12.50
CA GLU A 56 15.16 -17.68 13.89
C GLU A 56 13.70 -17.82 14.37
N ALA A 57 13.10 -18.95 14.01
CA ALA A 57 12.31 -19.78 14.92
C ALA A 57 12.86 -21.21 14.86
#